data_AF-A0AAV6A9X2-F1
#
_entry.id   AF-A0AAV6A9X2-F1
#
_cell.length_a   1.000
_cell.length_b   1.000
_cell.length_c   1.000
_cell.angle_alpha   90.00
_cell.angle_beta   90.00
_cell.angle_gamma   90.00
#
_symmetry.space_group_name_H-M   'P 1'
#
loop_
_entity.id
_entity.type
_entity.pdbx_description
1 polymer ?
#
loop_
_entity_poly.entity_id
_entity_poly.type
_entity_poly.pdbx_seq_one_letter_code
_entity_poly.pdbx_strand_id
1 'polypeptide(L)' 'MSKELRCADIFKGCRHVEQAEDIRTLIALFMSHVREIHRVTNPTPELRIQVMTAVREVHARVE' A
#
# COMPACT_ATOMS: atom_id res chain seq x y z
N MET A 1 -5.77 -16.55 -1.34
CA MET A 1 -6.58 -15.43 -0.81
C MET A 1 -5.98 -14.15 -1.34
N SER A 2 -6.79 -13.27 -1.91
CA SER A 2 -6.33 -11.93 -2.32
C SER A 2 -5.91 -11.12 -1.09
N LYS A 3 -4.83 -10.38 -1.27
CA LYS A 3 -4.21 -9.46 -0.31
C LYS A 3 -4.78 -8.06 -0.58
N GLU A 4 -5.19 -7.32 0.46
CA GLU A 4 -5.79 -5.98 0.37
C GLU A 4 -4.93 -4.97 1.13
N LEU A 5 -4.73 -3.79 0.57
CA LEU A 5 -4.10 -2.66 1.24
C LEU A 5 -4.92 -1.39 0.98
N ARG A 6 -5.33 -0.70 2.05
CA ARG A 6 -6.05 0.56 1.92
C ARG A 6 -5.08 1.71 2.01
N CYS A 7 -5.21 2.66 1.09
CA CYS A 7 -4.41 3.87 1.13
C CYS A 7 -4.68 4.68 2.40
N ALA A 8 -5.90 4.62 2.94
CA ALA A 8 -6.27 5.23 4.21
C ALA A 8 -5.37 4.84 5.40
N ASP A 9 -4.78 3.63 5.39
CA ASP A 9 -3.91 3.15 6.47
C ASP A 9 -2.57 3.90 6.52
N ILE A 10 -2.15 4.51 5.40
CA ILE A 10 -0.86 5.19 5.23
C ILE A 10 -1.08 6.69 4.98
N PHE A 11 -1.99 7.02 4.07
CA PHE A 11 -2.40 8.38 3.73
C PHE A 11 -3.83 8.63 4.20
N LYS A 12 -3.96 9.26 5.37
CA LYS A 12 -5.26 9.64 5.93
C LYS A 12 -6.05 10.50 4.93
N GLY A 13 -7.28 10.09 4.65
CA GLY A 13 -8.18 10.78 3.72
C GLY A 13 -8.24 10.18 2.32
N CYS A 14 -7.36 9.24 1.97
CA CYS A 14 -7.47 8.51 0.70
C CYS A 14 -8.37 7.27 0.85
N ARG A 15 -9.49 7.21 0.12
CA ARG A 15 -10.44 6.07 0.15
C ARG A 15 -10.05 4.93 -0.79
N HIS A 16 -8.89 5.03 -1.42
CA HIS A 16 -8.43 4.05 -2.40
C HIS A 16 -8.04 2.74 -1.73
N VAL A 17 -8.37 1.63 -2.38
CA VAL A 17 -8.08 0.28 -1.90
C VAL A 17 -7.47 -0.51 -3.06
N GLU A 18 -6.30 -1.07 -2.81
CA GLU A 18 -5.60 -1.94 -3.73
C GLU A 18 -5.78 -3.40 -3.31
N GLN A 19 -5.95 -4.28 -4.29
CA GLN A 19 -6.09 -5.72 -4.06
C GLN A 19 -5.25 -6.48 -5.09
N ALA A 20 -4.50 -7.48 -4.63
CA ALA A 20 -3.73 -8.36 -5.51
C ALA A 20 -3.52 -9.73 -4.87
N GLU A 21 -3.21 -10.75 -5.67
CA GLU A 21 -2.94 -12.09 -5.14
C GLU A 21 -1.58 -12.17 -4.42
N ASP A 22 -0.63 -11.34 -4.86
CA ASP A 22 0.74 -11.29 -4.34
C ASP A 22 1.07 -9.93 -3.70
N ILE A 23 1.85 -9.97 -2.62
CA ILE A 23 2.35 -8.78 -1.92
C ILE A 23 3.16 -7.88 -2.87
N ARG A 24 3.97 -8.46 -3.76
CA ARG A 24 4.78 -7.68 -4.71
C ARG A 24 3.90 -6.87 -5.66
N THR A 25 2.86 -7.50 -6.20
CA THR A 25 1.89 -6.85 -7.10
C THR A 25 1.10 -5.79 -6.36
N LEU A 26 0.65 -6.08 -5.14
CA LEU A 26 -0.07 -5.14 -4.28
C LEU A 26 0.75 -3.86 -4.01
N ILE A 27 2.03 -4.03 -3.66
CA ILE A 27 2.94 -2.89 -3.43
C ILE A 27 3.17 -2.11 -4.71
N ALA A 28 3.34 -2.78 -5.86
CA ALA A 28 3.55 -2.11 -7.14
C ALA A 28 2.36 -1.23 -7.53
N LEU A 29 1.15 -1.76 -7.41
CA LEU A 29 -0.09 -1.03 -7.68
C LEU A 29 -0.27 0.14 -6.71
N PHE A 30 -0.05 -0.10 -5.42
CA PHE A 30 -0.09 0.95 -4.40
C PHE A 30 0.89 2.08 -4.68
N MET A 31 2.13 1.76 -5.06
CA MET A 31 3.14 2.75 -5.42
C MET A 31 2.85 3.49 -6.72
N SER A 32 2.05 2.91 -7.62
CA SER A 32 1.52 3.63 -8.79
C SER A 32 0.51 4.66 -8.33
N HIS A 33 -0.50 4.23 -7.55
CA HIS A 33 -1.52 5.10 -6.99
C HIS A 33 -0.91 6.27 -6.21
N VAL A 34 0.08 6.01 -5.35
CA VAL A 34 0.75 7.05 -4.56
C VAL A 34 1.51 8.05 -5.43
N ARG A 35 2.14 7.60 -6.53
CA ARG A 35 2.78 8.50 -7.49
C ARG A 35 1.76 9.38 -8.22
N GLU A 36 0.64 8.81 -8.64
CA GLU A 36 -0.35 9.48 -9.48
C GLU A 36 -1.27 10.42 -8.67
N ILE A 37 -1.79 9.94 -7.54
CA ILE A 37 -2.78 10.66 -6.73
C ILE A 37 -2.12 11.54 -5.67
N HIS A 38 -1.13 11.01 -4.95
CA HIS A 38 -0.43 11.77 -3.91
C HIS A 38 0.73 12.61 -4.45
N ARG A 39 1.00 12.55 -5.77
CA ARG A 39 2.10 13.25 -6.45
C ARG A 39 3.46 13.05 -5.77
N VAL A 40 3.66 11.87 -5.16
CA VAL A 40 4.93 11.51 -4.54
C VAL A 40 5.86 11.03 -5.64
N THR A 41 6.53 11.98 -6.30
CA THR A 41 7.38 11.71 -7.47
C THR A 41 8.58 10.84 -7.14
N ASN A 42 9.07 10.91 -5.90
CA ASN A 42 10.17 10.09 -5.42
C ASN A 42 9.78 9.42 -4.09
N PRO A 43 9.28 8.17 -4.12
CA PRO A 43 8.92 7.47 -2.89
C PRO A 43 10.18 7.28 -2.05
N THR A 44 10.24 7.95 -0.90
CA THR A 44 11.36 7.84 0.03
C THR A 44 11.48 6.39 0.52
N PRO A 45 12.69 5.93 0.88
CA PRO A 45 12.87 4.61 1.48
C PRO A 45 11.97 4.41 2.71
N GLU A 46 11.72 5.47 3.49
CA GLU A 46 10.79 5.45 4.62
C GLU A 46 9.35 5.12 4.20
N LEU A 47 8.87 5.70 3.11
CA LEU A 47 7.53 5.40 2.59
C LEU A 47 7.41 3.94 2.14
N ARG A 48 8.46 3.40 1.51
CA ARG A 48 8.50 1.99 1.13
C ARG A 48 8.44 1.08 2.36
N ILE A 49 9.16 1.41 3.42
CA ILE A 49 9.14 0.67 4.68
C ILE A 49 7.73 0.73 5.29
N GLN A 50 7.11 1.91 5.37
CA GLN A 50 5.75 2.06 5.90
C GLN A 50 4.73 1.22 5.12
N VAL A 51 4.81 1.22 3.79
CA VAL A 51 3.95 0.38 2.93
C VAL A 51 4.18 -1.11 3.22
N MET A 52 5.43 -1.56 3.30
CA MET A 52 5.75 -2.96 3.58
C MET A 52 5.27 -3.39 4.98
N THR A 53 5.41 -2.52 5.98
CA THR A 53 4.92 -2.76 7.34
C THR A 53 3.40 -2.83 7.37
N ALA A 54 2.71 -1.87 6.73
CA ALA A 54 1.25 -1.85 6.68
C ALA A 54 0.68 -3.10 6.00
N VAL A 55 1.28 -3.54 4.88
CA VAL A 55 0.90 -4.81 4.23
C VAL A 55 1.10 -5.99 5.19
N ARG A 56 2.25 -6.07 5.88
CA ARG A 56 2.49 -7.13 6.86
C ARG A 56 1.48 -7.11 8.02
N GLU A 57 1.18 -5.96 8.58
CA GLU A 57 0.25 -5.83 9.72
C GLU A 57 -1.19 -6.16 9.33
N VAL A 58 -1.65 -5.69 8.18
CA VAL A 58 -2.99 -6.01 7.65
C VAL A 58 -3.11 -7.51 7.40
N HIS A 59 -2.05 -8.15 6.90
CA HIS A 59 -2.08 -9.58 6.63
C HIS A 59 -1.87 -10.47 7.85
N ALA A 60 -1.05 -10.07 8.81
CA ALA A 60 -0.83 -10.80 10.06
C ALA A 60 -2.08 -10.82 10.96
N ARG A 61 -3.01 -9.87 10.78
CA ARG A 61 -4.28 -9.80 11.52
C ARG A 61 -5.42 -10.63 10.92
N VAL A 62 -5.24 -11.15 9.71
CA VAL A 62 -6.26 -11.91 8.96
C VAL A 62 -5.98 -13.43 9.02
N GLU A 63 -4.91 -13.84 9.72
CA GLU A 63 -4.49 -15.23 9.92
C GLU A 63 -5.08 -15.83 11.21
#